data_AF-A0A091BDT8-F1
#
_entry.id   AF-A0A091BDT8-F1
#
_cell.length_a   1.000
_cell.length_b   1.000
_cell.length_c   1.000
_cell.angle_alpha   90.00
_cell.angle_beta   90.00
_cell.angle_gamma   90.00
#
_symmetry.space_group_name_H-M   'P 1'
#
loop_
_entity.id
_entity.type
_entity.pdbx_description
1 polymer ?
#
loop_
_entity_poly.entity_id
_entity_poly.type
_entity_poly.pdbx_seq_one_letter_code
_entity_poly.pdbx_strand_id
1 'polypeptide(L)'
;MDHGRHARRLLIGGWLAGVALIAAAATQSPLRAARWLPADRQAQALAQEPSECLTPAANAAEAQRIAIGRAAFRTPLLLGGQAARVGLSCSSCHRNGRGNPDFSFPGFSGPPGTADVTSSLMSSHRGDGVDNPTPIPDLSGPPQALKISRDPATRALENFIRGLIVEEFDGPEPSTATLDGLAIYVRALSPQACPAEPVQAIDLAHALSDARAAAVAAQSALAAKDAVTARLMVASARSALGRIDERYAGQALAADREGVREADQELAQIQLAIDSRRANTSLRITAWLAAMPRWTAALERDEAQSLFNAQRLATTAAN
;
A
#
# COMPACT_ATOMS: atom_id res chain seq x y z
N MET A 1 3.18 -66.30 65.29
CA MET A 1 2.61 -66.02 63.95
C MET A 1 3.04 -64.59 63.62
N ASP A 2 4.24 -64.34 63.13
CA ASP A 2 4.81 -64.67 61.81
C ASP A 2 4.80 -63.43 60.89
N HIS A 3 6.01 -63.13 60.39
CA HIS A 3 6.43 -62.24 59.30
C HIS A 3 5.75 -60.84 59.14
N GLY A 4 6.44 -59.70 59.17
CA GLY A 4 7.73 -59.39 58.55
C GLY A 4 7.52 -58.69 57.19
N ARG A 5 8.05 -57.47 57.04
CA ARG A 5 8.74 -56.89 55.85
C ARG A 5 8.41 -55.42 55.56
N HIS A 6 9.47 -54.64 55.73
CA HIS A 6 9.84 -53.40 55.05
C HIS A 6 9.19 -53.14 53.69
N ALA A 7 8.62 -51.94 53.52
CA ALA A 7 8.45 -51.31 52.22
C ALA A 7 9.28 -50.01 52.17
N ARG A 8 10.12 -49.97 51.14
CA ARG A 8 11.23 -49.06 50.90
C ARG A 8 10.82 -47.60 50.71
N ARG A 9 11.67 -46.71 51.24
CA ARG A 9 11.84 -45.32 50.80
C ARG A 9 12.18 -45.30 49.31
N LEU A 10 11.43 -44.54 48.51
CA LEU A 10 11.84 -44.09 47.19
C LEU A 10 11.85 -42.56 47.19
N LEU A 11 13.04 -42.01 47.40
CA LEU A 11 13.38 -40.63 47.09
C LEU A 11 13.53 -40.55 45.56
N ILE A 12 12.51 -40.01 44.88
CA ILE A 12 12.66 -39.59 43.48
C ILE A 12 12.93 -38.09 43.52
N GLY A 13 14.22 -37.75 43.41
CA GLY A 13 14.66 -36.39 43.13
C GLY A 13 14.31 -36.04 41.69
N GLY A 14 13.26 -35.23 41.52
CA GLY A 14 12.94 -34.58 40.26
C GLY A 14 13.66 -33.24 40.17
N TRP A 15 14.83 -33.22 39.52
CA TRP A 15 15.42 -31.98 39.01
C TRP A 15 14.55 -31.48 37.85
N LEU A 16 13.59 -30.61 38.13
CA LEU A 16 12.94 -29.79 37.11
C LEU A 16 13.90 -28.64 36.77
N ALA A 17 14.81 -28.89 35.82
CA ALA A 17 15.50 -27.82 35.12
C ALA A 17 14.46 -27.07 34.28
N GLY A 18 13.96 -25.96 34.83
CA GLY A 18 13.13 -25.01 34.10
C GLY A 18 13.96 -24.36 33.00
N VAL A 19 13.90 -24.92 31.79
CA VAL A 19 14.33 -24.22 30.59
C VAL A 19 13.31 -23.11 30.35
N ALA A 20 13.65 -21.90 30.78
CA ALA A 20 12.95 -20.69 30.38
C ALA A 20 13.19 -20.52 28.87
N LEU A 21 12.28 -21.03 28.05
CA LEU A 21 12.15 -20.62 26.66
C LEU A 21 11.71 -19.16 26.66
N ILE A 22 12.67 -18.25 26.69
CA ILE A 22 12.44 -16.87 26.25
C ILE A 22 12.21 -16.99 24.74
N ALA A 23 10.95 -17.18 24.34
CA ALA A 23 10.55 -16.94 22.98
C ALA A 23 10.88 -15.48 22.70
N ALA A 24 11.98 -15.24 21.96
CA ALA A 24 12.20 -13.95 21.33
C ALA A 24 10.98 -13.73 20.44
N ALA A 25 10.05 -12.90 20.90
CA ALA A 25 8.98 -12.41 20.07
C ALA A 25 9.68 -11.57 19.00
N ALA A 26 9.93 -12.18 17.82
CA ALA A 26 10.41 -11.45 16.67
C ALA A 26 9.48 -10.26 16.49
N THR A 27 10.00 -9.06 16.70
CA THR A 27 9.20 -7.85 16.61
C THR A 27 8.83 -7.69 15.15
N GLN A 28 7.59 -8.06 14.81
CA GLN A 28 7.08 -7.86 13.46
C GLN A 28 7.25 -6.37 13.11
N SER A 29 7.88 -6.11 11.95
CA SER A 29 8.08 -4.77 11.44
C SER A 29 6.77 -3.97 11.55
N PRO A 30 6.82 -2.70 12.04
CA PRO A 30 5.63 -1.88 12.14
C PRO A 30 5.06 -1.50 10.76
N LEU A 31 5.84 -1.68 9.71
CA LEU A 31 5.45 -1.38 8.33
C LEU A 31 4.61 -2.53 7.78
N ARG A 32 3.35 -2.26 7.44
CA ARG A 32 2.46 -3.31 6.87
C ARG A 32 3.05 -3.94 5.61
N ALA A 33 3.75 -3.14 4.81
CA ALA A 33 4.41 -3.59 3.60
C ALA A 33 5.44 -4.72 3.80
N ALA A 34 6.00 -4.86 5.01
CA ALA A 34 6.90 -5.97 5.34
C ALA A 34 6.22 -7.35 5.24
N ARG A 35 4.89 -7.42 5.35
CA ARG A 35 4.13 -8.68 5.36
C ARG A 35 4.10 -9.41 4.02
N TRP A 36 4.42 -8.71 2.93
CA TRP A 36 4.50 -9.28 1.57
C TRP A 36 5.89 -9.10 0.96
N LEU A 37 6.92 -9.09 1.80
CA LEU A 37 8.33 -8.99 1.40
C LEU A 37 9.15 -10.08 2.10
N PRO A 38 10.10 -10.75 1.42
CA PRO A 38 11.06 -11.64 2.03
C PRO A 38 11.85 -10.93 3.14
N ALA A 39 11.99 -11.56 4.30
CA ALA A 39 12.61 -10.96 5.48
C ALA A 39 14.03 -10.43 5.21
N ASP A 40 14.82 -11.17 4.43
CA ASP A 40 16.19 -10.82 4.02
C ASP A 40 16.25 -9.61 3.06
N ARG A 41 15.12 -9.22 2.46
CA ARG A 41 15.03 -8.09 1.51
C ARG A 41 14.25 -6.89 2.03
N GLN A 42 13.56 -7.02 3.16
CA GLN A 42 12.67 -5.98 3.70
C GLN A 42 13.36 -4.62 3.82
N ALA A 43 14.57 -4.56 4.38
CA ALA A 43 15.28 -3.29 4.57
C ALA A 43 15.52 -2.53 3.25
N GLN A 44 15.95 -3.24 2.20
CA GLN A 44 16.17 -2.64 0.89
C GLN A 44 14.84 -2.26 0.23
N ALA A 45 13.88 -3.19 0.18
CA ALA A 45 12.60 -2.99 -0.49
C ALA A 45 11.74 -1.90 0.18
N LEU A 46 11.91 -1.64 1.48
CA LEU A 46 11.21 -0.59 2.21
C LEU A 46 11.97 0.75 2.24
N ALA A 47 13.26 0.77 1.86
CA ALA A 47 14.07 1.99 1.75
C ALA A 47 14.07 2.59 0.34
N GLN A 48 13.94 1.75 -0.69
CA GLN A 48 14.09 2.14 -2.08
C GLN A 48 12.97 1.56 -2.93
N GLU A 49 12.63 2.26 -4.00
CA GLU A 49 11.65 1.84 -4.99
C GLU A 49 12.09 2.21 -6.40
N PRO A 50 11.62 1.50 -7.44
CA PRO A 50 11.93 1.90 -8.79
C PRO A 50 11.29 3.26 -9.11
N SER A 51 12.00 4.08 -9.87
CA SER A 51 11.50 5.37 -10.33
C SER A 51 10.31 5.18 -11.28
N GLU A 52 9.34 6.09 -11.17
CA GLU A 52 8.14 6.06 -12.00
C GLU A 52 8.43 6.56 -13.41
N CYS A 53 8.15 5.75 -14.42
CA CYS A 53 8.38 6.11 -15.82
C CYS A 53 7.13 6.76 -16.44
N LEU A 54 6.73 7.91 -15.89
CA LEU A 54 5.48 8.57 -16.22
C LEU A 54 5.68 9.66 -17.30
N THR A 55 4.99 9.50 -18.43
CA THR A 55 4.96 10.53 -19.48
C THR A 55 4.25 11.78 -18.95
N PRO A 56 4.82 13.00 -19.11
CA PRO A 56 4.13 14.23 -18.73
C PRO A 56 2.78 14.36 -19.42
N ALA A 57 1.77 14.80 -18.68
CA ALA A 57 0.45 15.07 -19.23
C ALA A 57 0.51 16.16 -20.32
N ALA A 58 -0.25 16.01 -21.40
CA ALA A 58 -0.30 17.01 -22.47
C ALA A 58 -1.06 18.28 -22.06
N ASN A 59 -1.96 18.18 -21.07
CA ASN A 59 -2.74 19.31 -20.56
C ASN A 59 -3.23 19.06 -19.12
N ALA A 60 -3.80 20.11 -18.51
CA ALA A 60 -4.29 20.06 -17.12
C ALA A 60 -5.40 19.03 -16.89
N ALA A 61 -6.31 18.84 -17.86
CA ALA A 61 -7.40 17.87 -17.72
C ALA A 61 -6.89 16.42 -17.74
N GLU A 62 -5.88 16.14 -18.57
CA GLU A 62 -5.18 14.85 -18.54
C GLU A 62 -4.39 14.67 -17.25
N ALA A 63 -3.67 15.70 -16.79
CA ALA A 63 -2.95 15.65 -15.52
C ALA A 63 -3.87 15.31 -14.34
N GLN A 64 -5.10 15.86 -14.32
CA GLN A 64 -6.11 15.53 -13.31
C GLN A 64 -6.54 14.06 -13.37
N ARG A 65 -6.78 13.51 -14.58
CA ARG A 65 -7.15 12.10 -14.75
C ARG A 65 -6.00 11.16 -14.37
N ILE A 66 -4.76 11.50 -14.73
CA ILE A 66 -3.57 10.78 -14.29
C ILE A 66 -3.47 10.81 -12.76
N ALA A 67 -3.72 11.95 -12.11
CA ALA A 67 -3.68 12.06 -10.66
C ALA A 67 -4.74 11.18 -9.98
N ILE A 68 -5.97 11.13 -10.51
CA ILE A 68 -7.02 10.20 -10.04
C ILE A 68 -6.55 8.75 -10.17
N GLY A 69 -6.06 8.37 -11.35
CA GLY A 69 -5.56 7.02 -11.62
C GLY A 69 -4.42 6.61 -10.70
N ARG A 70 -3.40 7.46 -10.57
CA ARG A 70 -2.23 7.22 -9.72
C ARG A 70 -2.62 7.09 -8.24
N ALA A 71 -3.52 7.93 -7.75
CA ALA A 71 -4.03 7.84 -6.38
C ALA A 71 -4.90 6.60 -6.14
N ALA A 72 -5.71 6.18 -7.11
CA ALA A 72 -6.49 4.94 -7.05
C ALA A 72 -5.57 3.71 -7.09
N PHE A 73 -4.54 3.72 -7.93
CA PHE A 73 -3.58 2.63 -8.08
C PHE A 73 -2.80 2.34 -6.78
N ARG A 74 -2.60 3.36 -5.94
CA ARG A 74 -1.84 3.30 -4.69
C ARG A 74 -2.67 3.10 -3.43
N THR A 75 -4.00 3.01 -3.54
CA THR A 75 -4.88 2.82 -2.38
C THR A 75 -5.35 1.37 -2.26
N PRO A 76 -5.24 0.74 -1.08
CA PRO A 76 -5.78 -0.60 -0.87
C PRO A 76 -7.31 -0.66 -0.99
N LEU A 77 -7.98 0.47 -0.79
CA LEU A 77 -9.45 0.58 -0.79
C LEU A 77 -10.09 0.51 -2.18
N LEU A 78 -9.27 0.48 -3.24
CA LEU A 78 -9.73 0.14 -4.58
C LEU A 78 -10.00 -1.37 -4.69
N LEU A 79 -9.22 -2.18 -3.97
CA LEU A 79 -9.37 -3.62 -3.89
C LEU A 79 -10.33 -3.98 -2.74
N GLY A 80 -10.75 -5.23 -2.67
CA GLY A 80 -11.58 -5.75 -1.59
C GLY A 80 -10.96 -6.97 -0.94
N GLY A 81 -11.83 -7.81 -0.38
CA GLY A 81 -11.45 -9.12 0.18
C GLY A 81 -10.27 -9.08 1.15
N GLN A 82 -9.37 -10.06 1.01
CA GLN A 82 -8.14 -10.15 1.80
C GLN A 82 -7.09 -9.12 1.39
N ALA A 83 -7.02 -8.77 0.10
CA ALA A 83 -6.05 -7.82 -0.42
C ALA A 83 -6.15 -6.47 0.31
N ALA A 84 -7.35 -5.90 0.40
CA ALA A 84 -7.57 -4.65 1.14
C ALA A 84 -7.25 -4.77 2.64
N ARG A 85 -7.60 -5.91 3.27
CA ARG A 85 -7.38 -6.15 4.72
C ARG A 85 -5.92 -6.20 5.10
N VAL A 86 -5.09 -6.81 4.25
CA VAL A 86 -3.65 -6.84 4.49
C VAL A 86 -2.97 -5.54 4.04
N GLY A 87 -3.62 -4.76 3.17
CA GLY A 87 -3.10 -3.46 2.71
C GLY A 87 -2.44 -3.52 1.34
N LEU A 88 -2.77 -4.53 0.51
CA LEU A 88 -2.34 -4.58 -0.87
C LEU A 88 -3.10 -3.57 -1.72
N SER A 89 -2.40 -2.95 -2.66
CA SER A 89 -2.93 -2.14 -3.76
C SER A 89 -2.30 -2.61 -5.08
N CYS A 90 -2.70 -2.02 -6.21
CA CYS A 90 -2.01 -2.28 -7.48
C CYS A 90 -0.51 -1.98 -7.37
N SER A 91 -0.12 -0.95 -6.62
CA SER A 91 1.29 -0.60 -6.38
C SER A 91 2.07 -1.58 -5.51
N SER A 92 1.42 -2.49 -4.78
CA SER A 92 2.11 -3.53 -4.03
C SER A 92 2.77 -4.55 -4.97
N CYS A 93 2.11 -4.89 -6.06
CA CYS A 93 2.68 -5.72 -7.13
C CYS A 93 3.45 -4.87 -8.14
N HIS A 94 2.93 -3.68 -8.46
CA HIS A 94 3.46 -2.82 -9.51
C HIS A 94 4.03 -1.51 -8.94
N ARG A 95 5.15 -1.56 -8.22
CA ARG A 95 5.75 -0.39 -7.55
C ARG A 95 6.05 0.73 -8.55
N ASN A 96 5.39 1.87 -8.42
CA ASN A 96 5.45 2.97 -9.40
C ASN A 96 5.19 2.51 -10.85
N GLY A 97 4.29 1.54 -11.02
CA GLY A 97 3.98 0.95 -12.33
C GLY A 97 5.01 -0.08 -12.81
N ARG A 98 6.13 -0.25 -12.11
CA ARG A 98 7.18 -1.21 -12.42
C ARG A 98 6.90 -2.54 -11.73
N GLY A 99 7.48 -3.65 -12.21
CA GLY A 99 7.36 -4.93 -11.51
C GLY A 99 7.96 -4.86 -10.10
N ASN A 100 7.46 -5.67 -9.17
CA ASN A 100 8.01 -5.80 -7.82
C ASN A 100 8.71 -7.15 -7.64
N PRO A 101 10.02 -7.28 -7.90
CA PRO A 101 10.75 -8.54 -7.79
C PRO A 101 10.85 -9.06 -6.34
N ASP A 102 10.56 -8.21 -5.36
CA ASP A 102 10.60 -8.55 -3.95
C ASP A 102 9.20 -8.87 -3.40
N PHE A 103 8.14 -8.82 -4.21
CA PHE A 103 6.81 -9.21 -3.76
C PHE A 103 6.77 -10.70 -3.44
N SER A 104 6.41 -11.05 -2.20
CA SER A 104 6.24 -12.44 -1.78
C SER A 104 5.19 -12.51 -0.69
N PHE A 105 4.01 -13.05 -1.03
CA PHE A 105 2.93 -13.24 -0.08
C PHE A 105 2.61 -14.74 0.09
N PRO A 106 2.66 -15.28 1.32
CA PRO A 106 2.42 -16.70 1.56
C PRO A 106 1.07 -17.18 1.01
N GLY A 107 1.06 -18.27 0.23
CA GLY A 107 -0.14 -18.85 -0.37
C GLY A 107 -0.69 -18.08 -1.59
N PHE A 108 0.03 -17.06 -2.06
CA PHE A 108 -0.32 -16.27 -3.25
C PHE A 108 0.87 -16.10 -4.21
N SER A 109 2.11 -16.19 -3.70
CA SER A 109 3.34 -16.15 -4.48
C SER A 109 4.02 -17.51 -4.51
N GLY A 110 4.70 -17.81 -5.61
CA GLY A 110 5.73 -18.84 -5.69
C GLY A 110 7.09 -18.22 -5.34
N PRO A 111 8.06 -18.15 -6.27
CA PRO A 111 9.26 -17.34 -6.08
C PRO A 111 8.92 -15.84 -5.89
N PRO A 112 9.77 -15.06 -5.18
CA PRO A 112 9.61 -13.60 -5.12
C PRO A 112 9.44 -12.97 -6.51
N GLY A 113 8.54 -12.00 -6.61
CA GLY A 113 8.17 -11.35 -7.88
C GLY A 113 7.05 -12.03 -8.66
N THR A 114 6.37 -13.01 -8.05
CA THR A 114 5.24 -13.71 -8.66
C THR A 114 3.95 -13.56 -7.86
N ALA A 115 2.82 -13.69 -8.54
CA ALA A 115 1.49 -13.68 -7.95
C ALA A 115 0.55 -14.62 -8.71
N ASP A 116 -0.28 -15.35 -7.97
CA ASP A 116 -1.36 -16.18 -8.47
C ASP A 116 -2.70 -15.45 -8.30
N VAL A 117 -3.07 -14.65 -9.30
CA VAL A 117 -4.34 -13.90 -9.31
C VAL A 117 -5.58 -14.79 -9.54
N THR A 118 -5.37 -16.09 -9.75
CA THR A 118 -6.41 -17.13 -9.80
C THR A 118 -6.56 -17.87 -8.46
N SER A 119 -5.81 -17.49 -7.44
CA SER A 119 -5.95 -18.02 -6.09
C SER A 119 -7.23 -17.57 -5.39
N SER A 120 -7.94 -18.53 -4.80
CA SER A 120 -9.11 -18.27 -3.94
C SER A 120 -8.80 -17.47 -2.67
N LEU A 121 -7.52 -17.25 -2.35
CA LEU A 121 -7.11 -16.41 -1.23
C LEU A 121 -7.47 -14.93 -1.43
N MET A 122 -7.43 -14.45 -2.68
CA MET A 122 -7.67 -13.04 -3.01
C MET A 122 -9.01 -12.79 -3.68
N SER A 123 -9.64 -13.83 -4.25
CA SER A 123 -10.87 -13.73 -5.02
C SER A 123 -11.90 -14.79 -4.62
N SER A 124 -13.14 -14.35 -4.44
CA SER A 124 -14.31 -15.24 -4.33
C SER A 124 -14.86 -15.73 -5.68
N HIS A 125 -14.33 -15.23 -6.80
CA HIS A 125 -14.83 -15.46 -8.16
C HIS A 125 -13.91 -16.33 -9.03
N ARG A 126 -12.59 -16.23 -8.84
CA ARG A 126 -11.57 -16.71 -9.81
C ARG A 126 -10.74 -17.89 -9.33
N GLY A 127 -11.03 -18.42 -8.14
CA GLY A 127 -10.40 -19.62 -7.59
C GLY A 127 -10.45 -20.81 -8.55
N ASP A 128 -9.30 -21.18 -9.13
CA ASP A 128 -9.20 -22.37 -10.00
C ASP A 128 -8.66 -23.61 -9.26
N GLY A 129 -8.15 -23.43 -8.04
CA GLY A 129 -7.61 -24.49 -7.19
C GLY A 129 -6.21 -24.96 -7.58
N VAL A 130 -5.52 -24.24 -8.47
CA VAL A 130 -4.18 -24.56 -8.96
C VAL A 130 -3.21 -23.50 -8.47
N ASP A 131 -2.12 -23.91 -7.79
CA ASP A 131 -1.02 -23.01 -7.42
C ASP A 131 -0.17 -22.73 -8.68
N ASN A 132 -0.48 -21.65 -9.39
CA ASN A 132 0.13 -21.31 -10.69
C ASN A 132 0.66 -19.86 -10.78
N PRO A 133 1.42 -19.38 -9.77
CA PRO A 133 1.86 -17.99 -9.69
C PRO A 133 2.68 -17.58 -10.92
N THR A 134 2.37 -16.40 -11.45
CA THR A 134 3.01 -15.86 -12.65
C THR A 134 3.87 -14.64 -12.33
N PRO A 135 4.93 -14.36 -13.12
CA PRO A 135 5.74 -13.16 -12.95
C PRO A 135 4.90 -11.89 -13.04
N ILE A 136 5.10 -10.97 -12.09
CA ILE A 136 4.41 -9.69 -12.08
C ILE A 136 4.99 -8.80 -13.20
N PRO A 137 4.19 -8.35 -14.18
CA PRO A 137 4.71 -7.58 -15.29
C PRO A 137 5.10 -6.15 -14.89
N ASP A 138 6.09 -5.61 -15.61
CA ASP A 138 6.41 -4.18 -15.60
C ASP A 138 5.44 -3.45 -16.53
N LEU A 139 4.56 -2.60 -15.99
CA LEU A 139 3.56 -1.86 -16.78
C LEU A 139 4.21 -0.74 -17.60
N SER A 140 5.43 -0.34 -17.27
CA SER A 140 6.24 0.58 -18.09
C SER A 140 7.08 -0.16 -19.11
N GLY A 141 6.96 -1.49 -19.22
CA GLY A 141 7.71 -2.31 -20.16
C GLY A 141 7.28 -2.10 -21.61
N PRO A 142 7.96 -2.77 -22.56
CA PRO A 142 7.57 -2.76 -23.98
C PRO A 142 6.12 -3.22 -24.15
N PRO A 143 5.29 -2.53 -24.97
CA PRO A 143 3.89 -2.89 -25.16
C PRO A 143 3.66 -4.35 -25.58
N GLN A 144 4.61 -4.95 -26.31
CA GLN A 144 4.55 -6.35 -26.76
C GLN A 144 4.68 -7.36 -25.61
N ALA A 145 5.25 -6.95 -24.48
CA ALA A 145 5.34 -7.77 -23.27
C ALA A 145 4.06 -7.70 -22.42
N LEU A 146 3.17 -6.74 -22.70
CA LEU A 146 1.89 -6.59 -22.01
C LEU A 146 0.81 -7.38 -22.76
N LYS A 147 0.06 -8.20 -22.03
CA LYS A 147 -0.96 -9.10 -22.59
C LYS A 147 -2.30 -8.40 -22.93
N ILE A 148 -2.36 -7.07 -22.86
CA ILE A 148 -3.59 -6.30 -23.04
C ILE A 148 -3.35 -5.08 -23.94
N SER A 149 -4.29 -4.83 -24.86
CA SER A 149 -4.25 -3.63 -25.70
C SER A 149 -4.36 -2.37 -24.85
N ARG A 150 -3.51 -1.39 -25.15
CA ARG A 150 -3.53 -0.06 -24.55
C ARG A 150 -4.22 0.99 -25.42
N ASP A 151 -4.72 0.61 -26.60
CA ASP A 151 -5.42 1.54 -27.50
C ASP A 151 -6.70 2.08 -26.82
N PRO A 152 -6.81 3.42 -26.61
CA PRO A 152 -7.97 4.03 -25.99
C PRO A 152 -9.27 3.80 -26.77
N ALA A 153 -9.22 3.61 -28.09
CA ALA A 153 -10.42 3.40 -28.91
C ALA A 153 -11.14 2.08 -28.59
N THR A 154 -10.40 1.07 -28.12
CA THR A 154 -10.94 -0.27 -27.87
C THR A 154 -11.54 -0.45 -26.48
N ARG A 155 -11.18 0.41 -25.52
CA ARG A 155 -11.53 0.29 -24.10
C ARG A 155 -11.13 -1.04 -23.43
N ALA A 156 -10.22 -1.80 -24.07
CA ALA A 156 -9.81 -3.12 -23.60
C ALA A 156 -9.09 -3.05 -22.24
N LEU A 157 -8.25 -2.03 -22.04
CA LEU A 157 -7.53 -1.82 -20.79
C LEU A 157 -8.47 -1.52 -19.62
N GLU A 158 -9.50 -0.70 -19.83
CA GLU A 158 -10.50 -0.39 -18.82
C GLU A 158 -11.29 -1.65 -18.41
N ASN A 159 -11.74 -2.44 -19.38
CA ASN A 159 -12.44 -3.69 -19.10
C ASN A 159 -11.54 -4.68 -18.34
N PHE A 160 -10.26 -4.75 -18.71
CA PHE A 160 -9.27 -5.58 -18.02
C PHE A 160 -9.04 -5.11 -16.59
N ILE A 161 -8.76 -3.83 -16.36
CA ILE A 161 -8.55 -3.26 -15.02
C ILE A 161 -9.78 -3.46 -14.13
N ARG A 162 -10.99 -3.26 -14.67
CA ARG A 162 -12.23 -3.55 -13.95
C ARG A 162 -12.28 -5.03 -13.53
N GLY A 163 -11.96 -5.95 -14.42
CA GLY A 163 -11.88 -7.38 -14.14
C GLY A 163 -10.91 -7.71 -13.01
N LEU A 164 -9.71 -7.11 -13.01
CA LEU A 164 -8.76 -7.25 -11.91
C LEU A 164 -9.39 -6.79 -10.58
N ILE A 165 -9.98 -5.60 -10.56
CA ILE A 165 -10.53 -5.01 -9.34
C ILE A 165 -11.68 -5.84 -8.78
N VAL A 166 -12.71 -6.08 -9.61
CA VAL A 166 -13.97 -6.67 -9.15
C VAL A 166 -13.86 -8.18 -9.02
N GLU A 167 -13.25 -8.84 -10.00
CA GLU A 167 -13.27 -10.30 -10.09
C GLU A 167 -12.03 -10.94 -9.44
N GLU A 168 -10.83 -10.36 -9.57
CA GLU A 168 -9.59 -10.98 -9.03
C GLU A 168 -9.27 -10.55 -7.60
N PHE A 169 -9.82 -9.42 -7.14
CA PHE A 169 -9.51 -8.87 -5.82
C PHE A 169 -10.75 -8.47 -5.01
N ASP A 170 -11.95 -8.93 -5.41
CA ASP A 170 -13.24 -8.68 -4.74
C ASP A 170 -13.52 -7.20 -4.41
N GLY A 171 -12.96 -6.29 -5.20
CA GLY A 171 -13.13 -4.85 -5.05
C GLY A 171 -14.51 -4.37 -5.50
N PRO A 172 -14.95 -3.19 -5.02
CA PRO A 172 -16.20 -2.60 -5.50
C PRO A 172 -16.07 -2.16 -6.97
N GLU A 173 -17.22 -2.04 -7.65
CA GLU A 173 -17.27 -1.44 -8.98
C GLU A 173 -16.66 -0.02 -8.96
N PRO A 174 -15.59 0.26 -9.72
CA PRO A 174 -15.01 1.60 -9.79
C PRO A 174 -15.98 2.57 -10.48
N SER A 175 -15.97 3.84 -10.07
CA SER A 175 -16.63 4.89 -10.87
C SER A 175 -15.98 5.02 -12.25
N THR A 176 -16.72 5.52 -13.24
CA THR A 176 -16.19 5.76 -14.58
C THR A 176 -14.93 6.62 -14.56
N ALA A 177 -14.89 7.70 -13.77
CA ALA A 177 -13.72 8.57 -13.67
C ALA A 177 -12.53 7.88 -13.00
N THR A 178 -12.76 6.99 -12.02
CA THR A 178 -11.68 6.18 -11.41
C THR A 178 -11.10 5.22 -12.44
N LEU A 179 -11.96 4.49 -13.16
CA LEU A 179 -11.53 3.50 -14.16
C LEU A 179 -10.79 4.16 -15.34
N ASP A 180 -11.33 5.27 -15.85
CA ASP A 180 -10.69 6.06 -16.89
C ASP A 180 -9.35 6.63 -16.42
N GLY A 181 -9.30 7.15 -15.19
CA GLY A 181 -8.07 7.65 -14.58
C GLY A 181 -7.00 6.57 -14.48
N LEU A 182 -7.36 5.37 -14.00
CA LEU A 182 -6.45 4.22 -13.91
C LEU A 182 -5.89 3.84 -15.29
N ALA A 183 -6.76 3.72 -16.30
CA ALA A 183 -6.31 3.35 -17.64
C ALA A 183 -5.45 4.44 -18.29
N ILE A 184 -5.76 5.73 -18.05
CA ILE A 184 -4.93 6.85 -18.52
C ILE A 184 -3.57 6.87 -17.82
N TYR A 185 -3.53 6.69 -16.49
CA TYR A 185 -2.29 6.57 -15.74
C TYR A 185 -1.43 5.40 -16.26
N VAL A 186 -2.03 4.22 -16.44
CA VAL A 186 -1.32 3.04 -16.97
C VAL A 186 -0.81 3.29 -18.39
N ARG A 187 -1.59 3.94 -19.27
CA ARG A 187 -1.13 4.32 -20.63
C ARG A 187 0.03 5.31 -20.61
N ALA A 188 0.08 6.20 -19.62
CA ALA A 188 1.15 7.18 -19.48
C ALA A 188 2.48 6.55 -18.99
N LEU A 189 2.45 5.32 -18.47
CA LEU A 189 3.65 4.57 -18.11
C LEU A 189 4.36 4.06 -19.37
N SER A 190 5.59 4.52 -19.57
CA SER A 190 6.36 4.29 -20.78
C SER A 190 7.85 4.17 -20.47
N PRO A 191 8.59 3.24 -21.10
CA PRO A 191 10.02 3.11 -20.87
C PRO A 191 10.80 4.34 -21.36
N GLN A 192 10.25 5.11 -22.31
CA GLN A 192 10.85 6.34 -22.81
C GLN A 192 10.74 7.51 -21.83
N ALA A 193 9.88 7.39 -20.83
CA ALA A 193 9.66 8.40 -19.79
C ALA A 193 10.36 8.05 -18.46
N CYS A 194 11.21 7.02 -18.43
CA CYS A 194 11.97 6.69 -17.23
C CYS A 194 13.00 7.78 -16.90
N PRO A 195 13.10 8.21 -15.63
CA PRO A 195 14.19 9.08 -15.18
C PRO A 195 15.56 8.42 -15.38
N ALA A 196 16.62 9.24 -15.39
CA ALA A 196 18.00 8.77 -15.50
C ALA A 196 18.38 7.85 -14.31
N GLU A 197 17.94 8.22 -13.10
CA GLU A 197 18.07 7.37 -11.91
C GLU A 197 16.93 6.35 -11.88
N PRO A 198 17.21 5.04 -12.05
CA PRO A 198 16.19 4.01 -12.19
C PRO A 198 15.54 3.60 -10.87
N VAL A 199 16.17 3.96 -9.75
CA VAL A 199 15.73 3.69 -8.38
C VAL A 199 15.80 4.99 -7.60
N GLN A 200 14.81 5.21 -6.74
CA GLN A 200 14.72 6.35 -5.84
C GLN A 200 14.56 5.89 -4.40
N ALA A 201 14.97 6.73 -3.46
CA ALA A 201 14.67 6.53 -2.05
C ALA A 201 13.17 6.70 -1.82
N ILE A 202 12.61 5.90 -0.90
CA ILE A 202 11.30 6.20 -0.34
C ILE A 202 11.53 7.22 0.77
N ASP A 203 11.04 8.45 0.58
CA ASP A 203 11.20 9.57 1.50
C ASP A 203 9.85 10.19 1.90
N LEU A 204 9.88 11.05 2.91
CA LEU A 204 8.70 11.75 3.41
C LEU A 204 8.11 12.69 2.36
N ALA A 205 8.96 13.40 1.61
CA ALA A 205 8.51 14.40 0.65
C ALA A 205 7.61 13.79 -0.44
N HIS A 206 8.00 12.64 -0.99
CA HIS A 206 7.20 11.89 -1.94
C HIS A 206 5.92 11.34 -1.29
N ALA A 207 5.99 10.82 -0.06
CA ALA A 207 4.81 10.33 0.65
C ALA A 207 3.78 11.44 0.92
N LEU A 208 4.23 12.65 1.29
CA LEU A 208 3.38 13.83 1.47
C LEU A 208 2.80 14.33 0.13
N SER A 209 3.61 14.28 -0.94
CA SER A 209 3.16 14.61 -2.30
C SER A 209 2.00 13.70 -2.74
N ASP A 210 2.06 12.41 -2.42
CA ASP A 210 0.98 11.45 -2.69
C ASP A 210 -0.32 11.80 -1.95
N ALA A 211 -0.23 12.11 -0.65
CA ALA A 211 -1.39 12.51 0.14
C ALA A 211 -2.02 13.81 -0.41
N ARG A 212 -1.17 14.79 -0.74
CA ARG A 212 -1.59 16.06 -1.34
C ARG A 212 -2.26 15.86 -2.70
N ALA A 213 -1.64 15.09 -3.59
CA ALA A 213 -2.15 14.82 -4.94
C ALA A 213 -3.52 14.14 -4.88
N ALA A 214 -3.71 13.17 -3.98
CA ALA A 214 -5.00 12.53 -3.75
C ALA A 214 -6.06 13.51 -3.24
N ALA A 215 -5.73 14.40 -2.29
CA ALA A 215 -6.67 15.42 -1.82
C ALA A 215 -7.04 16.45 -2.91
N VAL A 216 -6.08 16.85 -3.76
CA VAL A 216 -6.35 17.72 -4.94
C VAL A 216 -7.24 17.01 -5.97
N ALA A 217 -7.01 15.71 -6.21
CA ALA A 217 -7.86 14.90 -7.07
C ALA A 217 -9.29 14.80 -6.51
N ALA A 218 -9.46 14.70 -5.19
CA ALA A 218 -10.77 14.73 -4.55
C ALA A 218 -11.50 16.06 -4.78
N GLN A 219 -10.80 17.20 -4.66
CA GLN A 219 -11.37 18.51 -4.96
C GLN A 219 -11.84 18.62 -6.42
N SER A 220 -11.02 18.13 -7.35
CA SER A 220 -11.36 18.11 -8.78
C SER A 220 -12.59 17.25 -9.07
N ALA A 221 -12.69 16.07 -8.43
CA ALA A 221 -13.84 15.20 -8.55
C ALA A 221 -15.13 15.84 -7.99
N LEU A 222 -15.06 16.55 -6.86
CA LEU A 222 -16.21 17.30 -6.33
C LEU A 222 -16.65 18.43 -7.27
N ALA A 223 -15.70 19.14 -7.89
CA ALA A 223 -16.02 20.18 -8.88
C ALA A 223 -16.75 19.58 -10.10
N ALA A 224 -16.40 18.34 -10.48
CA ALA A 224 -17.08 17.56 -11.50
C ALA A 224 -18.39 16.87 -11.02
N LYS A 225 -18.83 17.13 -9.78
CA LYS A 225 -20.00 16.51 -9.14
C LYS A 225 -19.91 14.98 -9.00
N ASP A 226 -18.69 14.43 -8.96
CA ASP A 226 -18.44 13.00 -8.78
C ASP A 226 -18.05 12.71 -7.33
N ALA A 227 -19.07 12.51 -6.49
CA ALA A 227 -18.89 12.20 -5.07
C ALA A 227 -18.22 10.84 -4.82
N VAL A 228 -18.42 9.86 -5.72
CA VAL A 228 -17.87 8.50 -5.57
C VAL A 228 -16.37 8.54 -5.76
N THR A 229 -15.89 9.17 -6.83
CA THR A 229 -14.45 9.36 -7.06
C THR A 229 -13.85 10.23 -5.96
N ALA A 230 -14.51 11.34 -5.59
CA ALA A 230 -14.02 12.21 -4.52
C ALA A 230 -13.83 11.46 -3.20
N ARG A 231 -14.78 10.59 -2.84
CA ARG A 231 -14.70 9.75 -1.64
C ARG A 231 -13.48 8.83 -1.69
N LEU A 232 -13.25 8.13 -2.80
CA LEU A 232 -12.09 7.26 -2.96
C LEU A 232 -10.78 8.04 -2.88
N MET A 233 -10.71 9.23 -3.49
CA MET A 233 -9.51 10.07 -3.47
C MET A 233 -9.17 10.58 -2.05
N VAL A 234 -10.17 10.96 -1.25
CA VAL A 234 -9.96 11.25 0.18
C VAL A 234 -9.44 10.01 0.90
N ALA A 235 -10.02 8.85 0.62
CA ALA A 235 -9.56 7.60 1.22
C ALA A 235 -8.13 7.22 0.78
N SER A 236 -7.72 7.54 -0.45
CA SER A 236 -6.33 7.43 -0.93
C SER A 236 -5.38 8.35 -0.15
N ALA A 237 -5.78 9.60 0.11
CA ALA A 237 -4.97 10.52 0.92
C ALA A 237 -4.77 9.98 2.34
N ARG A 238 -5.84 9.45 2.94
CA ARG A 238 -5.81 8.78 4.26
C ARG A 238 -4.88 7.55 4.28
N SER A 239 -4.95 6.71 3.25
CA SER A 239 -4.03 5.57 3.09
C SER A 239 -2.56 6.02 3.01
N ALA A 240 -2.27 7.15 2.33
CA ALA A 240 -0.94 7.72 2.30
C ALA A 240 -0.47 8.21 3.68
N LEU A 241 -1.33 8.91 4.44
CA LEU A 241 -1.03 9.31 5.82
C LEU A 241 -0.77 8.10 6.72
N GLY A 242 -1.55 7.02 6.57
CA GLY A 242 -1.33 5.79 7.32
C GLY A 242 0.07 5.19 7.09
N ARG A 243 0.58 5.24 5.86
CA ARG A 243 1.96 4.81 5.55
C ARG A 243 3.02 5.72 6.18
N ILE A 244 2.74 7.01 6.30
CA ILE A 244 3.61 7.96 7.00
C ILE A 244 3.60 7.66 8.51
N ASP A 245 2.42 7.48 9.13
CA ASP A 245 2.28 7.14 10.56
C ASP A 245 3.07 5.88 10.94
N GLU A 246 3.04 4.84 10.09
CA GLU A 246 3.81 3.61 10.27
C GLU A 246 5.33 3.87 10.33
N ARG A 247 5.83 4.83 9.55
CA ARG A 247 7.27 5.13 9.47
C ARG A 247 7.76 6.00 10.62
N TYR A 248 6.89 6.72 11.30
CA TYR A 248 7.22 7.46 12.53
C TYR A 248 7.03 6.59 13.78
N ALA A 249 7.14 5.26 13.67
CA ALA A 249 7.03 4.35 14.80
C ALA A 249 8.08 4.64 15.89
N GLY A 250 7.67 4.51 17.16
CA GLY A 250 8.52 4.71 18.34
C GLY A 250 8.02 5.83 19.26
N GLN A 251 8.43 5.77 20.53
CA GLN A 251 7.96 6.73 21.55
C GLN A 251 8.52 8.15 21.31
N ALA A 252 9.74 8.27 20.79
CA ALA A 252 10.38 9.56 20.51
C ALA A 252 9.63 10.38 19.44
N LEU A 253 8.91 9.71 18.53
CA LEU A 253 8.17 10.31 17.42
C LEU A 253 6.65 10.31 17.66
N ALA A 254 6.22 10.11 18.92
CA ALA A 254 4.79 10.03 19.25
C ALA A 254 4.02 11.32 18.92
N ALA A 255 4.64 12.49 19.12
CA ALA A 255 4.04 13.78 18.78
C ALA A 255 3.86 13.97 17.26
N ASP A 256 4.85 13.54 16.47
CA ASP A 256 4.79 13.55 15.01
C ASP A 256 3.63 12.69 14.50
N ARG A 257 3.49 11.48 15.05
CA ARG A 257 2.38 10.59 14.74
C ARG A 257 1.03 11.16 15.09
N GLU A 258 0.92 11.86 16.22
CA GLU A 258 -0.34 12.50 16.61
C GLU A 258 -0.75 13.56 15.58
N GLY A 259 0.19 14.38 15.10
CA GLY A 259 -0.08 15.33 14.01
C GLY A 259 -0.57 14.66 12.72
N VAL A 260 0.01 13.51 12.33
CA VAL A 260 -0.45 12.73 11.17
C VAL A 260 -1.86 12.18 11.40
N ARG A 261 -2.16 11.70 12.61
CA ARG A 261 -3.47 11.13 12.96
C ARG A 261 -4.56 12.20 13.06
N GLU A 262 -4.26 13.39 13.58
CA GLU A 262 -5.16 14.54 13.54
C GLU A 262 -5.50 14.89 12.09
N ALA A 263 -4.49 14.95 11.21
CA ALA A 263 -4.71 15.20 9.78
C ALA A 263 -5.54 14.09 9.10
N ASP A 264 -5.37 12.82 9.47
CA ASP A 264 -6.22 11.71 8.99
C ASP A 264 -7.66 11.83 9.50
N GLN A 265 -7.85 12.21 10.76
CA GLN A 265 -9.18 12.42 11.33
C GLN A 265 -9.94 13.54 10.61
N GLU A 266 -9.26 14.64 10.24
CA GLU A 266 -9.86 15.69 9.42
C GLU A 266 -10.32 15.17 8.05
N LEU A 267 -9.50 14.35 7.38
CA LEU A 267 -9.88 13.68 6.13
C LEU A 267 -11.06 12.72 6.33
N ALA A 268 -11.11 11.99 7.45
CA ALA A 268 -12.25 11.13 7.78
C ALA A 268 -13.55 11.95 7.92
N GLN A 269 -13.49 13.12 8.56
CA GLN A 269 -14.63 14.05 8.65
C GLN A 269 -15.05 14.60 7.29
N ILE A 270 -14.09 14.88 6.40
CA ILE A 270 -14.36 15.24 5.01
C ILE A 270 -15.09 14.09 4.29
N GLN A 271 -14.64 12.85 4.48
CA GLN A 271 -15.28 11.66 3.90
C GLN A 271 -16.76 11.55 4.32
N LEU A 272 -17.06 11.73 5.60
CA LEU A 272 -18.43 11.76 6.13
C LEU A 272 -19.26 12.90 5.55
N ALA A 273 -18.65 14.06 5.31
CA ALA A 273 -19.29 15.20 4.67
C ALA A 273 -19.63 14.94 3.19
N ILE A 274 -18.77 14.21 2.47
CA ILE A 274 -19.05 13.72 1.10
C ILE A 274 -20.27 12.80 1.12
N ASP A 275 -20.29 11.80 2.01
CA ASP A 275 -21.40 10.83 2.11
C ASP A 275 -22.73 11.52 2.43
N SER A 276 -22.68 12.52 3.29
CA SER A 276 -23.84 13.33 3.69
C SER A 276 -24.15 14.47 2.71
N ARG A 277 -23.44 14.56 1.58
CA ARG A 277 -23.59 15.60 0.54
C ARG A 277 -23.59 17.04 1.08
N ARG A 278 -22.73 17.33 2.06
CA ARG A 278 -22.65 18.67 2.66
C ARG A 278 -22.07 19.68 1.66
N ALA A 279 -22.67 20.85 1.56
CA ALA A 279 -22.29 21.88 0.59
C ALA A 279 -20.86 22.43 0.79
N ASN A 280 -20.32 22.42 2.01
CA ASN A 280 -19.00 22.98 2.33
C ASN A 280 -17.84 21.98 2.21
N THR A 281 -18.06 20.81 1.62
CA THR A 281 -17.05 19.74 1.59
C THR A 281 -15.79 20.15 0.81
N SER A 282 -15.94 20.82 -0.34
CA SER A 282 -14.80 21.32 -1.11
C SER A 282 -13.94 22.32 -0.32
N LEU A 283 -14.58 23.23 0.44
CA LEU A 283 -13.89 24.19 1.30
C LEU A 283 -13.09 23.48 2.41
N ARG A 284 -13.60 22.38 2.96
CA ARG A 284 -12.89 21.60 3.98
C ARG A 284 -11.61 20.96 3.41
N ILE A 285 -11.65 20.46 2.18
CA ILE A 285 -10.44 19.95 1.49
C ILE A 285 -9.44 21.09 1.27
N THR A 286 -9.89 22.27 0.83
CA THR A 286 -9.03 23.45 0.68
C THR A 286 -8.35 23.83 2.00
N ALA A 287 -9.11 23.83 3.11
CA ALA A 287 -8.56 24.14 4.42
C ALA A 287 -7.52 23.10 4.87
N TRP A 288 -7.80 21.81 4.66
CA TRP A 288 -6.86 20.73 4.95
C TRP A 288 -5.55 20.89 4.15
N LEU A 289 -5.64 21.14 2.84
CA LEU A 289 -4.49 21.40 1.97
C LEU A 289 -3.68 22.62 2.43
N ALA A 290 -4.34 23.70 2.82
CA ALA A 290 -3.69 24.91 3.31
C ALA A 290 -3.01 24.70 4.68
N ALA A 291 -3.51 23.78 5.49
CA ALA A 291 -2.93 23.44 6.79
C ALA A 291 -1.72 22.50 6.70
N MET A 292 -1.52 21.79 5.56
CA MET A 292 -0.44 20.82 5.40
C MET A 292 0.94 21.32 5.85
N PRO A 293 1.44 22.49 5.38
CA PRO A 293 2.79 22.93 5.76
C PRO A 293 2.98 23.12 7.27
N ARG A 294 1.90 23.38 8.03
CA ARG A 294 1.97 23.60 9.47
C ARG A 294 2.26 22.32 10.23
N TRP A 295 1.61 21.21 9.86
CA TRP A 295 1.78 19.93 10.56
C TRP A 295 2.89 19.06 9.95
N THR A 296 3.27 19.26 8.68
CA THR A 296 4.39 18.52 8.08
C THR A 296 5.76 19.03 8.51
N ALA A 297 5.88 20.29 8.96
CA ALA A 297 7.16 20.87 9.35
C ALA A 297 7.86 20.08 10.48
N ALA A 298 7.11 19.45 11.40
CA ALA A 298 7.70 18.60 12.43
C ALA A 298 8.24 17.29 11.83
N LEU A 299 7.43 16.64 10.98
CA LEU A 299 7.82 15.44 10.26
C LEU A 299 9.11 15.66 9.46
N GLU A 300 9.20 16.75 8.71
CA GLU A 300 10.36 17.09 7.88
C GLU A 300 11.64 17.25 8.71
N ARG A 301 11.56 17.90 9.89
CA ARG A 301 12.72 18.00 10.80
C ARG A 301 13.16 16.63 11.33
N ASP A 302 12.20 15.78 11.64
CA ASP A 302 12.43 14.53 12.38
C ASP A 302 12.51 13.29 11.46
N GLU A 303 12.47 13.48 10.14
CA GLU A 303 12.53 12.42 9.12
C GLU A 303 13.74 11.49 9.30
N ALA A 304 14.92 12.05 9.59
CA ALA A 304 16.15 11.28 9.79
C ALA A 304 16.09 10.33 11.01
N GLN A 305 15.16 10.55 11.93
CA GLN A 305 14.92 9.67 13.09
C GLN A 305 13.88 8.58 12.80
N SER A 306 13.10 8.74 11.74
CA SER A 306 12.02 7.83 11.33
C SER A 306 12.54 6.63 10.53
N LEU A 307 11.64 5.73 10.16
CA LEU A 307 11.89 4.59 9.27
C LEU A 307 11.95 4.99 7.77
N PHE A 308 11.88 6.28 7.43
CA PHE A 308 12.36 6.77 6.13
C PHE A 308 13.90 6.71 6.05
N ASN A 309 14.61 6.79 7.20
CA ASN A 309 16.05 6.59 7.23
C ASN A 309 16.40 5.11 7.05
N ALA A 310 17.17 4.79 6.00
CA ALA A 310 17.52 3.42 5.63
C ALA A 310 18.31 2.69 6.73
N GLN A 311 19.19 3.36 7.47
CA GLN A 311 19.96 2.75 8.56
C GLN A 311 19.06 2.38 9.76
N ARG A 312 18.12 3.26 10.13
CA ARG A 312 17.11 2.99 11.17
C ARG A 312 16.21 1.81 10.78
N LEU A 313 15.78 1.79 9.52
CA LEU A 313 14.97 0.72 8.96
C LEU A 313 15.70 -0.63 8.99
N ALA A 314 16.95 -0.68 8.55
CA ALA A 314 17.77 -1.90 8.58
C ALA A 314 17.98 -2.42 10.01
N THR A 315 18.21 -1.52 10.97
CA THR A 315 18.35 -1.88 12.40
C THR A 315 17.05 -2.45 12.96
N THR A 316 15.89 -1.93 12.53
CA THR A 316 14.58 -2.42 12.97
C THR A 316 14.23 -3.77 12.32
N ALA A 317 14.65 -4.00 11.08
CA ALA A 317 14.42 -5.26 10.38
C ALA A 317 15.32 -6.42 10.85
N ALA A 318 16.45 -6.11 11.50
CA ALA A 318 17.40 -7.11 12.01
C ALA A 318 17.04 -7.65 13.42
N ASN A 319 16.08 -7.03 14.12
CA ASN A 319 15.66 -7.37 15.49
C ASN A 319 14.27 -8.03 15.50
#